data_AF-A0A8H6AJ62-F1
#
_entry.id   AF-A0A8H6AJ62-F1
#
_cell.length_a   1.000
_cell.length_b   1.000
_cell.length_c   1.000
_cell.angle_alpha   90.00
_cell.angle_beta   90.00
_cell.angle_gamma   90.00
#
_symmetry.space_group_name_H-M   'P 1'
#
loop_
_entity.id
_entity.type
_entity.pdbx_description
1 polymer ?
#
loop_
_entity_poly.entity_id
_entity_poly.type
_entity_poly.pdbx_seq_one_letter_code
_entity_poly.pdbx_strand_id
1 'polypeptide(L)'
;MRNTLIFAGSSCPKLTDQICTNLGMASAPVELTQFANGETSVKIMTSIREKDVFVVQSGSSKINDSIMELLIMISACKGGSANKITAVLPYFPYSRQSKKKSHRGAITARMLANLLHVAGINHVITVDLHASQMQGFFKCPVDNLHAEPLIARWIRRNVQEWNEAVCVSKNAGGTKRVTSLADALKLNFGMVTTDRRRTPANMSMSMIMNQIENSTGEDLHADINKLHIGASPAAEEETAEESKYDGEADPTSSMLLDGDSVSHQTRARQDSHPSPPQRLHNAPSAIRSGHRNSVGASSPLIRAHTTPAPRSTPVDEAIEAQYTDERAREVTHGRLVQGHIVSDDYPSPTQSAMSSSLILERPEDDPMSISMASSIFNPEPHALGGTADAAGDASDEEEEGFKDPSLEQMITLVGDVRNRTVFIVDDMIDKAGSWIAAAETVVKRGGAKKVYCIATHGLFGGDALEELQNCDCIDTIVVTNSFPIPPEKAKDAKKLQILDLSKLLSEAIRRNHYGESISALFTHSSD
;
A
#
# COMPACT_ATOMS: atom_id res chain seq x y z
N MET A 1 9.27 -35.01 -9.38
CA MET A 1 10.54 -34.28 -9.19
C MET A 1 11.43 -35.06 -8.23
N ARG A 2 12.73 -35.21 -8.51
CA ARG A 2 13.65 -35.96 -7.62
C ARG A 2 14.25 -35.02 -6.58
N ASN A 3 14.53 -35.52 -5.38
CA ASN A 3 15.19 -34.77 -4.31
C ASN A 3 14.40 -33.55 -3.78
N THR A 4 13.07 -33.56 -3.94
CA THR A 4 12.17 -32.51 -3.44
C THR A 4 11.20 -33.08 -2.42
N LEU A 5 10.84 -32.29 -1.40
CA LEU A 5 9.76 -32.58 -0.47
C LEU A 5 8.83 -31.37 -0.35
N ILE A 6 7.54 -31.62 -0.21
CA ILE A 6 6.52 -30.60 -0.02
C ILE A 6 5.79 -30.91 1.29
N PHE A 7 5.86 -30.01 2.25
CA PHE A 7 5.16 -30.12 3.52
C PHE A 7 3.92 -29.22 3.51
N ALA A 8 2.83 -29.72 4.07
CA ALA A 8 1.64 -28.93 4.33
C ALA A 8 1.66 -28.41 5.76
N GLY A 9 1.41 -27.11 5.95
CA GLY A 9 0.98 -26.57 7.23
C GLY A 9 -0.51 -26.85 7.50
N SER A 10 -0.96 -26.53 8.70
CA SER A 10 -2.33 -26.78 9.16
C SER A 10 -3.39 -25.93 8.46
N SER A 11 -3.03 -24.77 7.89
CA SER A 11 -4.01 -23.86 7.27
C SER A 11 -4.57 -24.37 5.94
N CYS A 12 -3.75 -25.03 5.11
CA CYS A 12 -4.12 -25.34 3.73
C CYS A 12 -3.75 -26.77 3.27
N PRO A 13 -4.06 -27.83 4.03
CA PRO A 13 -3.69 -29.21 3.67
C PRO A 13 -4.29 -29.64 2.32
N LYS A 14 -5.57 -29.30 2.07
CA LYS A 14 -6.26 -29.64 0.82
C LYS A 14 -5.61 -29.02 -0.42
N LEU A 15 -5.17 -27.78 -0.33
CA LEU A 15 -4.48 -27.10 -1.42
C LEU A 15 -3.11 -27.75 -1.67
N THR A 16 -2.38 -28.08 -0.60
CA THR A 16 -1.10 -28.78 -0.71
C THR A 16 -1.24 -30.14 -1.36
N ASP A 17 -2.29 -30.91 -1.02
CA ASP A 17 -2.55 -32.20 -1.64
C ASP A 17 -2.86 -32.08 -3.13
N GLN A 18 -3.61 -31.06 -3.54
CA GLN A 18 -3.86 -30.77 -4.96
C GLN A 18 -2.58 -30.36 -5.70
N ILE A 19 -1.73 -29.53 -5.08
CA ILE A 19 -0.41 -29.18 -5.62
C ILE A 19 0.43 -30.44 -5.83
N CYS A 20 0.49 -31.32 -4.82
CA CYS A 20 1.24 -32.57 -4.89
C CYS A 20 0.69 -33.51 -5.98
N THR A 21 -0.64 -33.59 -6.10
CA THR A 21 -1.33 -34.35 -7.16
C THR A 21 -0.93 -33.86 -8.56
N ASN A 22 -0.95 -32.54 -8.78
CA ASN A 22 -0.53 -31.94 -10.05
C ASN A 22 0.94 -32.21 -10.39
N LEU A 23 1.80 -32.39 -9.37
CA LEU A 23 3.22 -32.70 -9.51
C LEU A 23 3.51 -34.21 -9.60
N GLY A 24 2.50 -35.07 -9.46
CA GLY A 24 2.66 -36.52 -9.40
C GLY A 24 3.45 -36.99 -8.18
N MET A 25 3.27 -36.32 -7.03
CA MET A 25 3.98 -36.60 -5.77
C MET A 25 2.99 -36.65 -4.60
N ALA A 26 3.44 -37.17 -3.46
CA ALA A 26 2.69 -37.11 -2.20
C ALA A 26 3.27 -36.01 -1.29
N SER A 27 2.43 -35.44 -0.43
CA SER A 27 2.88 -34.54 0.63
C SER A 27 3.78 -35.31 1.62
N ALA A 28 4.84 -34.65 2.07
CA ALA A 28 5.80 -35.22 2.98
C ALA A 28 5.21 -35.27 4.40
N PRO A 29 5.45 -36.36 5.17
CA PRO A 29 4.81 -36.54 6.47
C PRO A 29 5.38 -35.56 7.50
N VAL A 30 4.49 -34.85 8.16
CA VAL A 30 4.77 -33.94 9.27
C VAL A 30 3.69 -34.12 10.33
N GLU A 31 4.10 -34.13 11.60
CA GLU A 31 3.20 -34.13 12.74
C GLU A 31 3.13 -32.69 13.29
N LEU A 32 1.92 -32.12 13.26
CA LEU A 32 1.61 -30.77 13.73
C LEU A 32 0.65 -30.91 14.90
N THR A 33 1.08 -30.50 16.09
CA THR A 33 0.29 -30.60 17.33
C THR A 33 0.40 -29.31 18.14
N GLN A 34 -0.51 -29.14 19.10
CA GLN A 34 -0.46 -28.03 20.05
C GLN A 34 -0.46 -28.61 21.45
N PHE A 35 0.48 -28.16 22.29
CA PHE A 35 0.49 -28.50 23.71
C PHE A 35 -0.71 -27.88 24.42
N ALA A 36 -1.06 -28.42 25.60
CA ALA A 36 -2.22 -27.94 26.37
C ALA A 36 -2.14 -26.45 26.76
N ASN A 37 -0.94 -25.86 26.80
CA ASN A 37 -0.71 -24.44 27.08
C ASN A 37 -0.76 -23.55 25.82
N GLY A 38 -1.03 -24.11 24.63
CA GLY A 38 -1.12 -23.36 23.37
C GLY A 38 0.16 -23.31 22.54
N GLU A 39 1.29 -23.86 23.03
CA GLU A 39 2.53 -23.89 22.25
C GLU A 39 2.44 -24.85 21.06
N THR A 40 2.93 -24.41 19.90
CA THR A 40 2.95 -25.22 18.66
C THR A 40 4.14 -26.19 18.67
N SER A 41 3.88 -27.45 18.37
CA SER A 41 4.89 -28.51 18.24
C SER A 41 4.88 -29.08 16.83
N VAL A 42 6.06 -29.11 16.21
CA VAL A 42 6.26 -29.58 14.83
C VAL A 42 7.31 -30.68 14.84
N LYS A 43 7.01 -31.80 14.18
CA LYS A 43 7.96 -32.89 14.01
C LYS A 43 7.98 -33.36 12.55
N ILE A 44 9.15 -33.20 11.92
CA ILE A 44 9.41 -33.68 10.57
C ILE A 44 9.65 -35.19 10.62
N MET A 45 8.83 -35.97 9.93
CA MET A 45 8.81 -37.45 10.05
C MET A 45 9.63 -38.16 8.97
N THR A 46 10.38 -37.40 8.17
CA THR A 46 11.22 -37.92 7.08
C THR A 46 12.58 -37.23 7.06
N SER A 47 13.60 -37.89 6.53
CA SER A 47 14.88 -37.22 6.26
C SER A 47 14.72 -36.15 5.18
N ILE A 48 15.23 -34.96 5.48
CA ILE A 48 15.23 -33.75 4.64
C ILE A 48 16.64 -33.30 4.24
N ARG A 49 17.67 -34.03 4.68
CA ARG A 49 19.08 -33.69 4.43
C ARG A 49 19.36 -33.62 2.93
N GLU A 50 19.99 -32.53 2.51
CA GLU A 50 20.34 -32.22 1.11
C GLU A 50 19.14 -32.21 0.15
N LYS A 51 17.90 -32.09 0.65
CA LYS A 51 16.69 -31.99 -0.18
C LYS A 51 16.26 -30.55 -0.37
N ASP A 52 15.60 -30.29 -1.49
CA ASP A 52 14.86 -29.06 -1.71
C ASP A 52 13.49 -29.20 -1.03
N VAL A 53 13.18 -28.29 -0.12
CA VAL A 53 11.98 -28.34 0.71
C VAL A 53 11.08 -27.17 0.39
N PHE A 54 9.80 -27.45 0.14
CA PHE A 54 8.74 -26.46 0.01
C PHE A 54 7.80 -26.60 1.20
N VAL A 55 7.58 -25.52 1.93
CA VAL A 55 6.61 -25.48 3.05
C VAL A 55 5.42 -24.65 2.59
N VAL A 56 4.27 -25.28 2.41
CA VAL A 56 3.04 -24.63 1.96
C VAL A 56 2.20 -24.28 3.18
N GLN A 57 2.03 -22.98 3.43
CA GLN A 57 1.24 -22.46 4.54
C GLN A 57 0.63 -21.12 4.15
N SER A 58 -0.64 -20.91 4.46
CA SER A 58 -1.33 -19.63 4.32
C SER A 58 -1.63 -19.00 5.68
N GLY A 59 -2.44 -17.94 5.70
CA GLY A 59 -3.12 -17.51 6.91
C GLY A 59 -4.29 -18.44 7.27
N SER A 60 -4.80 -18.31 8.49
CA SER A 60 -6.03 -18.95 8.95
C SER A 60 -6.78 -18.00 9.90
N SER A 61 -7.91 -18.44 10.45
CA SER A 61 -8.59 -17.71 11.53
C SER A 61 -7.70 -17.51 12.76
N LYS A 62 -6.72 -18.39 12.98
CA LYS A 62 -5.66 -18.26 13.99
C LYS A 62 -4.34 -17.86 13.34
N ILE A 63 -4.31 -16.64 12.80
CA ILE A 63 -3.20 -16.17 11.94
C ILE A 63 -1.82 -16.26 12.62
N ASN A 64 -1.74 -15.96 13.92
CA ASN A 64 -0.48 -16.00 14.68
C ASN A 64 0.03 -17.43 14.87
N ASP A 65 -0.87 -18.37 15.16
CA ASP A 65 -0.53 -19.78 15.32
C ASP A 65 -0.01 -20.35 14.00
N SER A 66 -0.66 -20.04 12.88
CA SER A 66 -0.19 -20.45 11.54
C SER A 66 1.18 -19.87 11.17
N ILE A 67 1.47 -18.63 11.60
CA ILE A 67 2.79 -18.01 11.42
C ILE A 67 3.84 -18.70 12.28
N MET A 68 3.55 -18.96 13.55
CA MET A 68 4.49 -19.64 14.45
C MET A 68 4.76 -21.07 13.96
N GLU A 69 3.73 -21.80 13.55
CA GLU A 69 3.87 -23.13 12.95
C GLU A 69 4.80 -23.09 11.72
N LEU A 70 4.59 -22.13 10.80
CA LEU A 70 5.45 -21.94 9.63
C LEU A 70 6.91 -21.69 10.02
N LEU A 71 7.16 -20.77 10.95
CA LEU A 71 8.51 -20.43 11.40
C LEU A 71 9.21 -21.65 12.03
N ILE A 72 8.50 -22.44 12.84
CA ILE A 72 9.02 -23.65 13.46
C ILE A 72 9.28 -24.73 12.40
N MET A 73 8.39 -24.92 11.42
CA MET A 73 8.60 -25.84 10.29
C MET A 73 9.86 -25.47 9.50
N ILE A 74 10.04 -24.19 9.15
CA ILE A 74 11.23 -23.70 8.43
C ILE A 74 12.49 -23.94 9.27
N SER A 75 12.45 -23.59 10.56
CA SER A 75 13.58 -23.75 11.48
C SER A 75 13.96 -25.23 11.64
N ALA A 76 12.98 -26.12 11.81
CA ALA A 76 13.19 -27.57 11.85
C ALA A 76 13.79 -28.07 10.52
N CYS A 77 13.34 -27.53 9.38
CA CYS A 77 13.90 -27.87 8.09
C CYS A 77 15.36 -27.44 7.95
N LYS A 78 15.69 -26.24 8.46
CA LYS A 78 17.05 -25.71 8.47
C LYS A 78 17.97 -26.53 9.37
N GLY A 79 17.51 -26.89 10.56
CA GLY A 79 18.23 -27.75 11.51
C GLY A 79 18.49 -29.16 10.97
N GLY A 80 17.57 -29.71 10.17
CA GLY A 80 17.75 -30.99 9.49
C GLY A 80 18.60 -30.96 8.22
N SER A 81 19.28 -29.84 7.93
CA SER A 81 20.20 -29.68 6.80
C SER A 81 19.53 -29.81 5.42
N ALA A 82 18.32 -29.24 5.26
CA ALA A 82 17.75 -29.04 3.93
C ALA A 82 18.68 -28.19 3.06
N ASN A 83 18.80 -28.54 1.77
CA ASN A 83 19.64 -27.80 0.80
C ASN A 83 19.06 -26.40 0.52
N LYS A 84 17.76 -26.34 0.27
CA LYS A 84 17.01 -25.11 -0.01
C LYS A 84 15.63 -25.19 0.63
N ILE A 85 15.21 -24.13 1.30
CA ILE A 85 13.89 -24.02 1.92
C ILE A 85 13.11 -22.90 1.24
N THR A 86 12.02 -23.25 0.57
CA THR A 86 11.10 -22.30 -0.08
C THR A 86 9.80 -22.24 0.70
N ALA A 87 9.43 -21.04 1.16
CA ALA A 87 8.11 -20.82 1.74
C ALA A 87 7.10 -20.55 0.62
N VAL A 88 6.04 -21.33 0.54
CA VAL A 88 4.94 -21.14 -0.41
C VAL A 88 3.75 -20.60 0.39
N LEU A 89 3.45 -19.32 0.19
CA LEU A 89 2.50 -18.54 0.98
C LEU A 89 1.38 -18.04 0.06
N PRO A 90 0.34 -18.84 -0.23
CA PRO A 90 -0.73 -18.42 -1.14
C PRO A 90 -1.39 -17.09 -0.76
N TYR A 91 -1.51 -16.82 0.54
CA TYR A 91 -1.77 -15.49 1.09
C TYR A 91 -0.65 -15.15 2.07
N PHE A 92 -0.06 -13.96 1.93
CA PHE A 92 0.96 -13.46 2.86
C PHE A 92 0.30 -12.78 4.08
N PRO A 93 0.47 -13.33 5.31
CA PRO A 93 -0.10 -12.74 6.52
C PRO A 93 0.40 -11.31 6.79
N TYR A 94 -0.43 -10.50 7.44
CA TYR A 94 -0.15 -9.09 7.74
C TYR A 94 0.13 -8.20 6.52
N SER A 95 -0.25 -8.63 5.31
CA SER A 95 0.00 -7.90 4.07
C SER A 95 -0.59 -6.49 4.03
N ARG A 96 -1.76 -6.27 4.68
CA ARG A 96 -2.37 -4.94 4.85
C ARG A 96 -1.56 -3.99 5.75
N GLN A 97 -0.62 -4.51 6.54
CA GLN A 97 0.28 -3.75 7.42
C GLN A 97 1.66 -3.57 6.78
N SER A 98 1.68 -3.24 5.49
CA SER A 98 2.89 -3.04 4.68
C SER A 98 3.48 -1.63 4.77
N LYS A 99 2.73 -0.67 5.31
CA LYS A 99 3.19 0.70 5.60
C LYS A 99 2.74 1.16 6.98
N LYS A 100 3.36 2.23 7.49
CA LYS A 100 2.97 2.84 8.76
C LYS A 100 1.69 3.65 8.58
N LYS A 101 0.59 3.23 9.21
CA LYS A 101 -0.69 3.98 9.25
C LYS A 101 -0.66 5.18 10.19
N SER A 102 0.14 5.08 11.26
CA SER A 102 0.31 6.13 12.27
C SER A 102 1.79 6.41 12.49
N HIS A 103 2.12 7.62 12.93
CA HIS A 103 3.49 8.04 13.25
C HIS A 103 4.20 7.03 14.17
N ARG A 104 3.48 6.45 15.13
CA ARG A 104 3.98 5.45 16.08
C ARG A 104 3.62 4.00 15.72
N GLY A 105 3.19 3.74 14.49
CA GLY A 105 2.84 2.41 14.00
C GLY A 105 4.03 1.56 13.57
N ALA A 106 3.80 0.25 13.47
CA ALA A 106 4.76 -0.74 12.98
C ALA A 106 4.48 -1.13 11.51
N ILE A 107 5.51 -1.64 10.82
CA ILE A 107 5.36 -2.30 9.52
C ILE A 107 5.46 -3.80 9.75
N THR A 108 4.36 -4.41 10.15
CA THR A 108 4.31 -5.80 10.60
C THR A 108 4.62 -6.79 9.48
N ALA A 109 4.24 -6.48 8.23
CA ALA A 109 4.62 -7.29 7.07
C ALA A 109 6.14 -7.41 6.92
N ARG A 110 6.88 -6.31 7.13
CA ARG A 110 8.35 -6.30 7.08
C ARG A 110 8.95 -7.06 8.27
N MET A 111 8.35 -6.95 9.46
CA MET A 111 8.74 -7.75 10.61
C MET A 111 8.62 -9.25 10.31
N LEU A 112 7.50 -9.69 9.73
CA LEU A 112 7.30 -11.09 9.36
C LEU A 112 8.30 -11.58 8.31
N ALA A 113 8.57 -10.77 7.27
CA ALA A 113 9.60 -11.09 6.27
C ALA A 113 11.00 -11.29 6.92
N ASN A 114 11.34 -10.46 7.92
CA ASN A 114 12.58 -10.62 8.68
C ASN A 114 12.58 -11.90 9.52
N LEU A 115 11.47 -12.24 10.18
CA LEU A 115 11.35 -13.47 10.96
C LEU A 115 11.52 -14.72 10.08
N LEU A 116 10.91 -14.73 8.90
CA LEU A 116 11.08 -15.83 7.93
C LEU A 116 12.54 -15.98 7.52
N HIS A 117 13.22 -14.85 7.22
CA HIS A 117 14.64 -14.87 6.89
C HIS A 117 15.49 -15.44 8.03
N VAL A 118 15.23 -15.01 9.28
CA VAL A 118 15.93 -15.53 10.47
C VAL A 118 15.64 -17.02 10.69
N ALA A 119 14.41 -17.48 10.43
CA ALA A 119 14.05 -18.90 10.52
C ALA A 119 14.81 -19.76 9.50
N GLY A 120 15.24 -19.18 8.38
CA GLY A 120 16.16 -19.80 7.42
C GLY A 120 15.60 -20.04 6.02
N ILE A 121 14.59 -19.29 5.58
CA ILE A 121 14.11 -19.39 4.19
C ILE A 121 15.18 -18.96 3.19
N ASN A 122 15.16 -19.58 2.02
CA ASN A 122 16.00 -19.24 0.87
C ASN A 122 15.22 -18.59 -0.28
N HIS A 123 13.89 -18.76 -0.30
CA HIS A 123 13.02 -18.31 -1.38
C HIS A 123 11.58 -18.18 -0.86
N VAL A 124 10.79 -17.22 -1.40
CA VAL A 124 9.34 -17.12 -1.16
C VAL A 124 8.56 -17.21 -2.46
N ILE A 125 7.51 -18.03 -2.52
CA ILE A 125 6.50 -18.01 -3.57
C ILE A 125 5.20 -17.53 -2.92
N THR A 126 4.58 -16.48 -3.44
CA THR A 126 3.32 -15.91 -2.91
C THR A 126 2.39 -15.55 -4.05
N VAL A 127 1.12 -15.26 -3.77
CA VAL A 127 0.16 -14.77 -4.78
C VAL A 127 -0.33 -13.39 -4.38
N ASP A 128 -0.40 -12.47 -5.34
CA ASP A 128 -0.99 -11.12 -5.25
C ASP A 128 -0.73 -10.38 -3.93
N LEU A 129 0.55 -10.10 -3.63
CA LEU A 129 0.89 -9.23 -2.50
C LEU A 129 0.09 -7.92 -2.53
N HIS A 130 -0.46 -7.54 -1.37
CA HIS A 130 -1.27 -6.33 -1.21
C HIS A 130 -0.60 -5.07 -1.78
N ALA A 131 0.71 -4.95 -1.61
CA ALA A 131 1.54 -3.95 -2.26
C ALA A 131 2.75 -4.62 -2.91
N SER A 132 3.02 -4.33 -4.19
CA SER A 132 4.12 -4.94 -4.94
C SER A 132 5.50 -4.63 -4.34
N GLN A 133 5.63 -3.47 -3.68
CA GLN A 133 6.83 -3.03 -2.98
C GLN A 133 7.23 -3.98 -1.82
N MET A 134 6.28 -4.78 -1.32
CA MET A 134 6.55 -5.76 -0.25
C MET A 134 7.58 -6.81 -0.66
N GLN A 135 7.80 -7.06 -1.95
CA GLN A 135 8.90 -7.92 -2.42
C GLN A 135 10.26 -7.45 -1.89
N GLY A 136 10.44 -6.13 -1.75
CA GLY A 136 11.65 -5.52 -1.18
C GLY A 136 11.81 -5.70 0.32
N PHE A 137 10.83 -6.28 1.04
CA PHE A 137 10.98 -6.60 2.47
C PHE A 137 11.81 -7.85 2.70
N PHE A 138 11.85 -8.75 1.71
CA PHE A 138 12.55 -10.02 1.82
C PHE A 138 14.01 -9.86 1.40
N LYS A 139 14.89 -10.55 2.12
CA LYS A 139 16.33 -10.62 1.76
C LYS A 139 16.63 -11.73 0.77
N CYS A 140 15.66 -12.59 0.49
CA CYS A 140 15.73 -13.67 -0.48
C CYS A 140 14.86 -13.35 -1.70
N PRO A 141 15.06 -14.07 -2.83
CA PRO A 141 14.17 -13.94 -3.98
C PRO A 141 12.71 -14.24 -3.62
N VAL A 142 11.81 -13.49 -4.26
CA VAL A 142 10.35 -13.61 -4.08
C VAL A 142 9.71 -13.74 -5.46
N ASP A 143 9.00 -14.84 -5.66
CA ASP A 143 8.11 -15.04 -6.79
C ASP A 143 6.69 -14.60 -6.38
N ASN A 144 6.31 -13.36 -6.68
CA ASN A 144 4.94 -12.87 -6.50
C ASN A 144 4.09 -13.23 -7.73
N LEU A 145 3.36 -14.34 -7.65
CA LEU A 145 2.44 -14.82 -8.67
C LEU A 145 1.20 -13.92 -8.77
N HIS A 146 0.55 -13.88 -9.93
CA HIS A 146 -0.70 -13.13 -10.12
C HIS A 146 -1.87 -14.07 -10.41
N ALA A 147 -3.00 -13.89 -9.73
CA ALA A 147 -4.24 -14.60 -10.05
C ALA A 147 -4.98 -13.97 -11.24
N GLU A 148 -4.58 -12.77 -11.68
CA GLU A 148 -5.23 -12.04 -12.78
C GLU A 148 -5.46 -12.89 -14.05
N PRO A 149 -4.49 -13.67 -14.58
CA PRO A 149 -4.75 -14.51 -15.76
C PRO A 149 -5.77 -15.63 -15.51
N LEU A 150 -5.82 -16.17 -14.29
CA LEU A 150 -6.82 -17.17 -13.88
C LEU A 150 -8.22 -16.54 -13.82
N ILE A 151 -8.32 -15.35 -13.22
CA ILE A 151 -9.56 -14.57 -13.11
C ILE A 151 -10.06 -14.16 -14.50
N ALA A 152 -9.20 -13.59 -15.35
CA ALA A 152 -9.55 -13.19 -16.72
C ALA A 152 -10.07 -14.38 -17.53
N ARG A 153 -9.42 -15.54 -17.43
CA ARG A 153 -9.88 -16.79 -18.06
C ARG A 153 -11.23 -17.24 -17.54
N TRP A 154 -11.46 -17.15 -16.22
CA TRP A 154 -12.74 -17.51 -15.62
C TRP A 154 -13.86 -16.58 -16.12
N ILE A 155 -13.63 -15.26 -16.16
CA ILE A 155 -14.58 -14.27 -16.66
C ILE A 155 -15.01 -14.61 -18.10
N ARG A 156 -14.04 -14.81 -19.00
CA ARG A 156 -14.31 -15.12 -20.42
C ARG A 156 -15.15 -16.38 -20.62
N ARG A 157 -15.03 -17.36 -19.72
CA ARG A 157 -15.70 -18.67 -19.83
C ARG A 157 -17.06 -18.74 -19.13
N ASN A 158 -17.27 -17.93 -18.08
CA ASN A 158 -18.42 -18.10 -17.18
C ASN A 158 -19.37 -16.90 -17.16
N VAL A 159 -18.91 -15.71 -17.57
CA VAL A 159 -19.73 -14.50 -17.55
C VAL A 159 -20.27 -14.21 -18.95
N GLN A 160 -21.59 -14.12 -19.06
CA GLN A 160 -22.26 -13.70 -20.29
C GLN A 160 -22.03 -12.21 -20.53
N GLU A 161 -21.89 -11.81 -21.80
CA GLU A 161 -21.69 -10.39 -22.19
C GLU A 161 -20.49 -9.74 -21.48
N TRP A 162 -19.46 -10.52 -21.12
CA TRP A 162 -18.29 -10.02 -20.40
C TRP A 162 -17.52 -8.95 -21.17
N ASN A 163 -17.60 -8.97 -22.51
CA ASN A 163 -16.95 -8.04 -23.43
C ASN A 163 -17.54 -6.62 -23.41
N GLU A 164 -18.72 -6.44 -22.79
CA GLU A 164 -19.38 -5.14 -22.58
C GLU A 164 -19.34 -4.73 -21.09
N ALA A 165 -18.67 -5.53 -20.26
CA ALA A 165 -18.58 -5.25 -18.83
C ALA A 165 -17.61 -4.10 -18.52
N VAL A 166 -17.65 -3.65 -17.27
CA VAL A 166 -16.79 -2.58 -16.75
C VAL A 166 -16.10 -3.06 -15.47
N CYS A 167 -14.77 -2.93 -15.44
CA CYS A 167 -14.00 -3.23 -14.24
C CYS A 167 -14.02 -2.00 -13.31
N VAL A 168 -14.44 -2.16 -12.05
CA VAL A 168 -14.56 -1.05 -11.09
C VAL A 168 -13.67 -1.29 -9.88
N SER A 169 -12.91 -0.27 -9.51
CA SER A 169 -12.16 -0.28 -8.25
C SER A 169 -13.07 0.16 -7.10
N LYS A 170 -13.03 -0.54 -5.96
CA LYS A 170 -13.82 -0.14 -4.77
C LYS A 170 -13.24 1.07 -4.03
N ASN A 171 -11.94 1.36 -4.25
CA ASN A 171 -11.22 2.50 -3.67
C ASN A 171 -10.08 2.95 -4.60
N ALA A 172 -9.45 4.08 -4.29
CA ALA A 172 -8.34 4.60 -5.09
C ALA A 172 -7.07 3.71 -5.07
N GLY A 173 -6.87 2.94 -4.00
CA GLY A 173 -5.71 2.05 -3.86
C GLY A 173 -5.71 0.88 -4.86
N GLY A 174 -6.90 0.36 -5.18
CA GLY A 174 -7.07 -0.79 -6.07
C GLY A 174 -7.00 -0.46 -7.57
N THR A 175 -6.95 0.83 -7.96
CA THR A 175 -7.13 1.25 -9.36
C THR A 175 -6.13 0.61 -10.32
N LYS A 176 -4.85 0.50 -9.93
CA LYS A 176 -3.81 -0.16 -10.77
C LYS A 176 -4.16 -1.61 -11.13
N ARG A 177 -4.81 -2.33 -10.21
CA ARG A 177 -5.23 -3.73 -10.41
C ARG A 177 -6.42 -3.82 -11.36
N VAL A 178 -7.37 -2.91 -11.18
CA VAL A 178 -8.58 -2.82 -12.02
C VAL A 178 -8.21 -2.46 -13.45
N THR A 179 -7.32 -1.47 -13.65
CA THR A 179 -6.85 -1.10 -14.99
C THR A 179 -6.10 -2.24 -15.66
N SER A 180 -5.24 -2.97 -14.93
CA SER A 180 -4.53 -4.14 -15.47
C SER A 180 -5.49 -5.22 -15.99
N LEU A 181 -6.50 -5.58 -15.19
CA LEU A 181 -7.51 -6.55 -15.62
C LEU A 181 -8.37 -6.01 -16.78
N ALA A 182 -8.74 -4.74 -16.74
CA ALA A 182 -9.49 -4.09 -17.81
C ALA A 182 -8.72 -4.13 -19.14
N ASP A 183 -7.43 -3.81 -19.13
CA ASP A 183 -6.56 -3.88 -20.31
C ASP A 183 -6.45 -5.32 -20.84
N ALA A 184 -6.28 -6.31 -19.94
CA ALA A 184 -6.22 -7.72 -20.30
C ALA A 184 -7.53 -8.24 -20.94
N LEU A 185 -8.67 -7.68 -20.54
CA LEU A 185 -9.99 -8.01 -21.08
C LEU A 185 -10.44 -7.05 -22.21
N LYS A 186 -9.70 -5.97 -22.47
CA LYS A 186 -10.08 -4.86 -23.37
C LYS A 186 -11.43 -4.23 -22.99
N LEU A 187 -11.63 -3.99 -21.69
CA LEU A 187 -12.84 -3.39 -21.12
C LEU A 187 -12.58 -1.96 -20.66
N ASN A 188 -13.68 -1.22 -20.45
CA ASN A 188 -13.63 0.05 -19.74
C ASN A 188 -13.43 -0.19 -18.24
N PHE A 189 -12.93 0.82 -17.54
CA PHE A 189 -12.84 0.79 -16.09
C PHE A 189 -13.50 2.00 -15.45
N GLY A 190 -13.89 1.84 -14.19
CA GLY A 190 -14.39 2.89 -13.33
C GLY A 190 -13.76 2.80 -11.93
N MET A 191 -14.07 3.78 -11.10
CA MET A 191 -13.55 3.85 -9.74
C MET A 191 -14.61 4.41 -8.80
N VAL A 192 -14.71 3.79 -7.63
CA VAL A 192 -15.48 4.28 -6.50
C VAL A 192 -14.51 4.89 -5.49
N THR A 193 -14.83 6.09 -5.01
CA THR A 193 -14.07 6.78 -3.97
C THR A 193 -15.02 7.31 -2.91
N THR A 194 -14.75 7.04 -1.64
CA THR A 194 -15.47 7.64 -0.53
C THR A 194 -14.72 8.87 -0.04
N ASP A 195 -15.38 10.02 -0.09
CA ASP A 195 -14.86 11.27 0.43
C ASP A 195 -15.31 11.43 1.89
N ARG A 196 -14.33 11.46 2.80
CA ARG A 196 -14.59 11.93 4.16
C ARG A 196 -14.53 13.44 4.12
N ARG A 197 -15.68 14.09 4.32
CA ARG A 197 -15.63 15.41 4.96
C ARG A 197 -14.91 15.19 6.28
N ARG A 198 -13.65 15.59 6.36
CA ARG A 198 -13.04 15.87 7.66
C ARG A 198 -13.96 16.91 8.25
N THR A 199 -14.77 16.53 9.24
CA THR A 199 -15.34 17.51 10.16
C THR A 199 -14.15 18.36 10.56
N PRO A 200 -14.15 19.69 10.34
CA PRO A 200 -13.03 20.51 10.75
C PRO A 200 -12.92 20.32 12.27
N ALA A 201 -11.96 19.49 12.67
CA ALA A 201 -11.70 19.22 14.06
C ALA A 201 -11.20 20.55 14.62
N ASN A 202 -12.08 21.22 15.37
CA ASN A 202 -11.86 22.46 16.08
C ASN A 202 -11.37 23.62 15.19
N MET A 203 -12.31 24.42 14.65
CA MET A 203 -11.96 25.82 14.42
C MET A 203 -11.45 26.38 15.75
N SER A 204 -10.19 26.80 15.78
CA SER A 204 -9.62 27.52 16.92
C SER A 204 -10.50 28.74 17.23
N MET A 205 -10.67 29.05 18.51
CA MET A 205 -11.45 30.22 18.94
C MET A 205 -10.93 31.54 18.34
N SER A 206 -9.67 31.56 17.88
CA SER A 206 -9.09 32.67 17.12
C SER A 206 -9.68 32.86 15.72
N MET A 207 -10.11 31.79 15.03
CA MET A 207 -10.77 31.89 13.72
C MET A 207 -12.22 32.37 13.85
N ILE A 208 -12.89 32.02 14.95
CA ILE A 208 -14.24 32.48 15.27
C ILE A 208 -14.22 33.98 15.61
N MET A 209 -13.26 34.45 16.41
CA MET A 209 -13.11 35.88 16.72
C MET A 209 -12.79 36.74 15.48
N ASN A 210 -11.91 36.27 14.58
CA ASN A 210 -11.60 36.99 13.34
C ASN A 210 -12.82 37.13 12.39
N GLN A 211 -13.75 36.18 12.42
CA GLN A 211 -14.98 36.27 11.63
C GLN A 211 -16.02 37.20 12.26
N ILE A 212 -16.04 37.32 13.60
CA ILE A 212 -16.93 38.23 14.32
C ILE A 212 -16.43 39.68 14.18
N GLU A 213 -15.13 39.93 14.31
CA GLU A 213 -14.54 41.26 14.12
C GLU A 213 -14.74 41.82 12.70
N ASN A 214 -14.76 40.96 11.68
CA ASN A 214 -15.06 41.35 10.30
C ASN A 214 -16.56 41.58 10.02
N SER A 215 -17.45 41.28 10.97
CA SER A 215 -18.91 41.40 10.78
C SER A 215 -19.54 42.58 11.53
N THR A 216 -18.76 43.36 12.29
CA THR A 216 -19.25 44.49 13.09
C THR A 216 -18.70 45.86 12.68
N GLY A 217 -18.31 46.04 11.41
CA GLY A 217 -17.75 47.31 10.93
C GLY A 217 -18.17 47.69 9.51
N GLU A 218 -19.40 48.19 9.36
CA GLU A 218 -19.80 49.13 8.29
C GLU A 218 -20.24 50.41 9.02
N ASP A 219 -19.97 51.65 8.65
CA ASP A 219 -19.30 52.33 7.54
C ASP A 219 -19.17 53.81 7.98
N LEU A 220 -18.28 54.63 7.39
CA LEU A 220 -18.57 56.02 6.92
C LEU A 220 -17.32 56.85 6.54
N HIS A 221 -17.39 57.40 5.31
CA HIS A 221 -16.73 58.60 4.73
C HIS A 221 -15.21 58.56 4.41
N ALA A 222 -14.67 59.24 3.39
CA ALA A 222 -15.08 59.85 2.12
C ALA A 222 -13.80 60.49 1.51
N ASP A 223 -13.77 60.66 0.18
CA ASP A 223 -12.94 61.61 -0.61
C ASP A 223 -11.40 61.38 -0.75
N ILE A 224 -10.89 61.05 -1.94
CA ILE A 224 -10.54 61.89 -3.12
C ILE A 224 -9.13 62.59 -3.03
N ASN A 225 -8.24 62.13 -3.92
CA ASN A 225 -7.14 62.83 -4.64
C ASN A 225 -5.79 63.26 -4.00
N LYS A 226 -4.77 63.15 -4.89
CA LYS A 226 -3.45 63.84 -5.02
C LYS A 226 -2.27 63.26 -4.21
N LEU A 227 -1.25 62.66 -4.85
CA LEU A 227 -0.17 63.15 -5.75
C LEU A 227 1.07 63.72 -5.01
N HIS A 228 2.25 63.21 -5.44
CA HIS A 228 3.61 63.80 -5.41
C HIS A 228 4.35 63.80 -4.05
N ILE A 229 5.68 63.70 -3.89
CA ILE A 229 6.96 63.67 -4.65
C ILE A 229 7.98 63.14 -3.60
N GLY A 230 8.93 62.21 -3.84
CA GLY A 230 10.18 62.37 -4.58
C GLY A 230 11.39 62.71 -3.67
N ALA A 231 12.53 62.05 -3.94
CA ALA A 231 13.93 62.36 -3.61
C ALA A 231 14.60 61.80 -2.31
N SER A 232 15.69 61.06 -2.54
CA SER A 232 16.82 60.74 -1.62
C SER A 232 17.69 61.98 -1.31
N PRO A 233 18.66 61.93 -0.35
CA PRO A 233 20.03 61.36 -0.54
C PRO A 233 20.49 60.44 0.63
N ALA A 234 21.41 59.46 0.48
CA ALA A 234 22.91 59.51 0.54
C ALA A 234 23.46 60.19 1.81
N ALA A 235 24.53 59.77 2.53
CA ALA A 235 25.60 58.77 2.45
C ALA A 235 26.04 58.45 3.93
N GLU A 236 26.79 57.41 4.28
CA GLU A 236 28.28 57.29 4.36
C GLU A 236 28.57 55.80 4.70
N GLU A 237 29.30 55.00 3.90
CA GLU A 237 30.76 54.72 3.93
C GLU A 237 31.34 54.54 5.36
N GLU A 238 32.02 53.46 5.74
CA GLU A 238 33.25 52.92 5.15
C GLU A 238 33.42 51.39 5.29
N THR A 239 34.21 50.88 4.36
CA THR A 239 34.82 49.54 4.19
C THR A 239 36.20 49.43 4.85
N ALA A 240 36.68 48.19 5.09
CA ALA A 240 38.07 47.65 4.97
C ALA A 240 38.34 46.63 6.09
N GLU A 241 38.50 45.33 5.82
CA GLU A 241 39.64 44.58 5.25
C GLU A 241 40.58 43.92 6.29
N GLU A 242 40.82 42.64 6.02
CA GLU A 242 41.80 41.63 6.46
C GLU A 242 42.96 41.97 7.43
N SER A 243 43.24 41.07 8.38
CA SER A 243 44.33 40.06 8.28
C SER A 243 44.93 39.58 9.65
N LYS A 244 45.17 38.26 9.71
CA LYS A 244 46.32 37.52 10.27
C LYS A 244 46.77 37.56 11.76
N TYR A 245 46.79 36.34 12.31
CA TYR A 245 47.86 35.62 13.07
C TYR A 245 48.04 35.77 14.61
N ASP A 246 48.17 34.56 15.20
CA ASP A 246 48.90 34.06 16.39
C ASP A 246 48.50 34.37 17.84
N GLY A 247 48.56 33.31 18.66
CA GLY A 247 49.16 33.38 20.00
C GLY A 247 48.39 32.78 21.17
N GLU A 248 48.63 31.49 21.42
CA GLU A 248 48.81 30.79 22.71
C GLU A 248 48.27 31.31 24.07
N ALA A 249 47.91 30.29 24.87
CA ALA A 249 48.18 30.09 26.31
C ALA A 249 47.03 30.21 27.32
N ASP A 250 46.78 29.05 27.93
CA ASP A 250 46.17 28.77 29.25
C ASP A 250 46.77 29.65 30.38
N PRO A 251 46.10 29.82 31.53
CA PRO A 251 46.37 28.88 32.62
C PRO A 251 45.25 28.63 33.66
N THR A 252 45.35 27.43 34.28
CA THR A 252 45.17 27.09 35.73
C THR A 252 43.80 27.34 36.39
N SER A 253 43.22 26.43 37.19
CA SER A 253 43.72 25.81 38.42
C SER A 253 42.60 24.86 38.95
N SER A 254 42.84 23.56 39.13
CA SER A 254 43.06 22.85 40.43
C SER A 254 41.78 22.65 41.28
N MET A 255 41.48 21.58 42.04
CA MET A 255 42.14 20.37 42.60
C MET A 255 41.06 19.28 42.78
N LEU A 256 41.28 17.99 42.51
CA LEU A 256 41.74 16.91 43.43
C LEU A 256 40.91 16.82 44.73
N LEU A 257 40.36 15.70 45.19
CA LEU A 257 40.90 14.39 45.62
C LEU A 257 39.66 13.53 46.06
N ASP A 258 39.60 12.22 46.25
CA ASP A 258 40.51 11.07 46.44
C ASP A 258 39.65 9.81 46.16
N GLY A 259 40.16 8.71 45.58
CA GLY A 259 41.01 7.68 46.23
C GLY A 259 40.12 6.44 46.49
N ASP A 260 40.41 5.19 46.13
CA ASP A 260 41.65 4.39 46.09
C ASP A 260 41.40 3.21 45.10
N SER A 261 42.25 2.94 44.11
CA SER A 261 43.49 2.11 44.12
C SER A 261 43.24 0.58 44.18
N VAL A 262 44.00 -0.36 43.58
CA VAL A 262 45.10 -0.51 42.59
C VAL A 262 45.40 -2.03 42.63
N SER A 263 45.70 -2.73 41.52
CA SER A 263 47.08 -3.18 41.16
C SER A 263 47.00 -4.06 39.90
N HIS A 264 47.62 -3.65 38.78
CA HIS A 264 49.02 -3.90 38.33
C HIS A 264 49.19 -5.28 37.65
N GLN A 265 49.89 -5.45 36.51
CA GLN A 265 51.07 -4.73 36.01
C GLN A 265 51.40 -5.09 34.54
N THR A 266 51.78 -4.07 33.73
CA THR A 266 52.91 -3.95 32.75
C THR A 266 53.17 -5.04 31.69
N ARG A 267 53.62 -4.78 30.43
CA ARG A 267 54.40 -3.72 29.72
C ARG A 267 54.25 -4.05 28.20
N ALA A 268 53.88 -3.16 27.28
CA ALA A 268 54.60 -2.05 26.62
C ALA A 268 55.21 -2.37 25.21
N ARG A 269 54.97 -1.41 24.29
CA ARG A 269 55.50 -1.11 22.91
C ARG A 269 54.65 -1.64 21.73
N GLN A 270 53.90 -0.78 20.99
CA GLN A 270 54.30 0.22 19.94
C GLN A 270 55.07 -0.45 18.78
N ASP A 271 54.79 -0.28 17.48
CA ASP A 271 54.00 0.74 16.76
C ASP A 271 53.67 0.29 15.31
N SER A 272 52.57 0.85 14.79
CA SER A 272 52.31 1.35 13.42
C SER A 272 52.31 0.46 12.17
N HIS A 273 51.19 0.61 11.43
CA HIS A 273 50.91 0.29 10.02
C HIS A 273 51.82 0.98 9.00
N PRO A 274 51.90 0.43 7.76
CA PRO A 274 51.41 1.22 6.62
C PRO A 274 50.66 0.43 5.52
N SER A 275 49.79 1.13 4.79
CA SER A 275 49.01 0.68 3.61
C SER A 275 49.83 0.72 2.30
N PRO A 276 49.45 -0.04 1.24
CA PRO A 276 50.28 -0.23 0.04
C PRO A 276 49.97 0.71 -1.15
N PRO A 277 50.90 0.84 -2.14
CA PRO A 277 50.81 1.82 -3.23
C PRO A 277 50.23 1.25 -4.55
N GLN A 278 49.75 2.18 -5.40
CA GLN A 278 49.30 1.97 -6.79
C GLN A 278 50.46 1.90 -7.79
N ARG A 279 50.29 1.16 -8.90
CA ARG A 279 51.20 1.12 -10.07
C ARG A 279 50.42 1.19 -11.39
N LEU A 280 50.98 1.94 -12.35
CA LEU A 280 50.49 2.19 -13.72
C LEU A 280 51.05 1.21 -14.78
N HIS A 281 50.21 0.93 -15.78
CA HIS A 281 50.34 0.54 -17.21
C HIS A 281 51.55 -0.22 -17.81
N ASN A 282 51.24 -1.20 -18.68
CA ASN A 282 51.62 -1.19 -20.11
C ASN A 282 50.90 -2.27 -20.96
N ALA A 283 50.35 -1.87 -22.11
CA ALA A 283 49.93 -2.71 -23.24
C ALA A 283 50.38 -2.02 -24.56
N PRO A 284 50.70 -2.75 -25.66
CA PRO A 284 51.35 -2.18 -26.83
C PRO A 284 50.39 -1.71 -27.96
N SER A 285 50.94 -0.79 -28.75
CA SER A 285 50.52 -0.09 -30.00
C SER A 285 50.18 -1.04 -31.19
N ALA A 286 49.67 -0.69 -32.38
CA ALA A 286 49.43 0.54 -33.16
C ALA A 286 48.54 0.22 -34.38
N ILE A 287 47.94 1.22 -35.06
CA ILE A 287 48.04 1.49 -36.52
C ILE A 287 47.43 2.87 -36.85
N ARG A 288 48.10 3.58 -37.78
CA ARG A 288 47.99 4.99 -38.18
C ARG A 288 46.97 5.26 -39.30
N SER A 289 46.46 6.50 -39.37
CA SER A 289 46.59 7.50 -40.46
C SER A 289 45.43 8.52 -40.39
N GLY A 290 45.53 9.83 -40.64
CA GLY A 290 46.59 10.71 -41.13
C GLY A 290 46.25 12.19 -40.89
N HIS A 291 47.26 13.05 -41.05
CA HIS A 291 47.33 14.49 -40.74
C HIS A 291 46.50 15.44 -41.65
N ARG A 292 46.15 16.63 -41.12
CA ARG A 292 46.77 17.94 -41.52
C ARG A 292 46.35 19.12 -40.62
N ASN A 293 47.34 19.99 -40.37
CA ASN A 293 47.33 21.22 -39.55
C ASN A 293 46.64 22.41 -40.24
N SER A 294 46.07 23.36 -39.47
CA SER A 294 46.54 24.76 -39.44
C SER A 294 45.82 25.65 -38.41
N VAL A 295 46.65 26.28 -37.58
CA VAL A 295 46.58 27.47 -36.73
C VAL A 295 45.56 28.56 -37.12
N GLY A 296 44.93 29.22 -36.12
CA GLY A 296 44.71 30.67 -36.19
C GLY A 296 43.41 31.25 -35.60
N ALA A 297 43.57 31.89 -34.43
CA ALA A 297 42.89 33.10 -33.95
C ALA A 297 41.42 33.07 -33.45
N SER A 298 41.28 33.74 -32.32
CA SER A 298 40.12 34.06 -31.48
C SER A 298 39.13 35.04 -32.11
N SER A 299 37.83 34.82 -31.89
CA SER A 299 36.74 35.81 -32.05
C SER A 299 35.51 35.44 -31.20
N PRO A 300 34.66 36.41 -30.82
CA PRO A 300 33.93 36.43 -29.54
C PRO A 300 32.60 35.65 -29.53
N LEU A 301 32.15 35.29 -28.33
CA LEU A 301 30.85 34.66 -28.05
C LEU A 301 29.69 35.54 -28.54
N ILE A 302 28.95 35.06 -29.55
CA ILE A 302 27.67 35.62 -29.97
C ILE A 302 26.55 34.74 -29.40
N ARG A 303 25.63 35.37 -28.64
CA ARG A 303 24.41 34.76 -28.12
C ARG A 303 23.50 34.36 -29.29
N ALA A 304 23.23 33.07 -29.46
CA ALA A 304 22.27 32.60 -30.45
C ALA A 304 20.86 33.09 -30.09
N HIS A 305 20.24 33.90 -30.96
CA HIS A 305 18.82 34.19 -30.91
C HIS A 305 18.05 32.94 -31.37
N THR A 306 17.24 32.37 -30.48
CA THR A 306 16.28 31.33 -30.84
C THR A 306 15.10 31.97 -31.55
N THR A 307 14.84 31.54 -32.79
CA THR A 307 13.60 31.85 -33.52
C THR A 307 12.39 31.24 -32.79
N PRO A 308 11.26 31.95 -32.66
CA PRO A 308 10.03 31.35 -32.14
C PRO A 308 9.57 30.21 -33.06
N ALA A 309 9.03 29.15 -32.47
CA ALA A 309 8.44 28.04 -33.22
C ALA A 309 7.34 28.55 -34.17
N PRO A 310 7.20 27.95 -35.38
CA PRO A 310 6.10 28.31 -36.27
C PRO A 310 4.77 27.98 -35.61
N ARG A 311 3.77 28.86 -35.80
CA ARG A 311 2.38 28.61 -35.40
C ARG A 311 1.89 27.30 -36.03
N SER A 312 1.18 26.51 -35.25
CA SER A 312 0.55 25.24 -35.61
C SER A 312 -0.24 25.35 -36.92
N THR A 313 -0.26 24.25 -37.67
CA THR A 313 -1.07 24.15 -38.89
C THR A 313 -2.54 23.95 -38.52
N PRO A 314 -3.52 24.33 -39.37
CA PRO A 314 -4.95 24.18 -39.08
C PRO A 314 -5.41 22.71 -38.94
N VAL A 315 -4.51 21.75 -39.16
CA VAL A 315 -4.75 20.31 -38.94
C VAL A 315 -4.52 19.93 -37.47
N ASP A 316 -3.63 20.63 -36.76
CA ASP A 316 -3.34 20.38 -35.34
C ASP A 316 -4.45 20.92 -34.43
N GLU A 317 -5.09 22.04 -34.80
CA GLU A 317 -6.27 22.58 -34.08
C GLU A 317 -7.50 21.65 -34.17
N ALA A 318 -7.61 20.86 -35.25
CA ALA A 318 -8.69 19.88 -35.41
C ALA A 318 -8.48 18.61 -34.56
N ILE A 319 -7.24 18.31 -34.16
CA ILE A 319 -6.89 17.19 -33.27
C ILE A 319 -7.01 17.63 -31.81
N GLU A 320 -6.65 18.87 -31.46
CA GLU A 320 -6.90 19.43 -30.12
C GLU A 320 -8.41 19.60 -29.83
N ALA A 321 -9.24 19.88 -30.84
CA ALA A 321 -10.69 19.96 -30.71
C ALA A 321 -11.39 18.62 -30.41
N GLN A 322 -10.68 17.48 -30.51
CA GLN A 322 -11.20 16.16 -30.12
C GLN A 322 -10.92 15.80 -28.65
N TYR A 323 -10.20 16.65 -27.90
CA TYR A 323 -10.13 16.58 -26.44
C TYR A 323 -11.23 17.43 -25.82
N THR A 324 -12.48 17.12 -26.16
CA THR A 324 -13.61 17.63 -25.38
C THR A 324 -13.62 16.93 -24.02
N ASP A 325 -13.80 17.71 -22.95
CA ASP A 325 -13.92 17.27 -21.55
C ASP A 325 -15.17 16.37 -21.28
N GLU A 326 -15.79 15.83 -22.34
CA GLU A 326 -17.01 15.02 -22.27
C GLU A 326 -16.77 13.65 -21.64
N ARG A 327 -15.57 13.07 -21.79
CA ARG A 327 -15.19 11.82 -21.10
C ARG A 327 -15.06 11.96 -19.58
N ALA A 328 -14.88 13.18 -19.06
CA ALA A 328 -14.76 13.44 -17.62
C ALA A 328 -16.11 13.72 -16.92
N ARG A 329 -17.24 13.68 -17.65
CA ARG A 329 -18.56 14.07 -17.11
C ARG A 329 -19.32 12.97 -16.38
N GLU A 330 -18.87 11.72 -16.44
CA GLU A 330 -19.58 10.58 -15.85
C GLU A 330 -19.18 10.37 -14.39
N VAL A 331 -19.43 11.40 -13.58
CA VAL A 331 -19.21 11.38 -12.13
C VAL A 331 -20.56 11.34 -11.44
N THR A 332 -20.89 10.20 -10.85
CA THR A 332 -22.12 10.01 -10.08
C THR A 332 -21.81 10.09 -8.60
N HIS A 333 -22.58 10.89 -7.86
CA HIS A 333 -22.42 11.03 -6.42
C HIS A 333 -23.55 10.30 -5.68
N GLY A 334 -23.23 9.79 -4.50
CA GLY A 334 -24.16 9.17 -3.57
C GLY A 334 -23.84 9.55 -2.13
N ARG A 335 -24.84 9.44 -1.28
CA ARG A 335 -24.71 9.63 0.17
C ARG A 335 -24.73 8.27 0.85
N LEU A 336 -23.78 8.03 1.75
CA LEU A 336 -23.70 6.82 2.58
C LEU A 336 -24.10 7.15 4.02
N VAL A 337 -25.01 6.35 4.56
CA VAL A 337 -25.38 6.32 5.98
C VAL A 337 -25.29 4.88 6.45
N GLN A 338 -24.54 4.62 7.52
CA GLN A 338 -24.25 3.27 8.01
C GLN A 338 -23.66 2.32 6.94
N GLY A 339 -22.87 2.86 6.00
CA GLY A 339 -22.29 2.07 4.90
C GLY A 339 -23.25 1.73 3.74
N HIS A 340 -24.49 2.21 3.78
CA HIS A 340 -25.48 1.99 2.73
C HIS A 340 -25.82 3.27 1.97
N ILE A 341 -26.09 3.14 0.67
CA ILE A 341 -26.53 4.28 -0.14
C ILE A 341 -27.95 4.65 0.27
N VAL A 342 -28.17 5.94 0.56
CA VAL A 342 -29.49 6.49 0.87
C VAL A 342 -30.00 7.36 -0.28
N SER A 343 -31.31 7.59 -0.34
CA SER A 343 -31.93 8.52 -1.30
C SER A 343 -31.56 9.98 -0.99
N ASP A 344 -31.74 10.87 -1.96
CA ASP A 344 -31.37 12.28 -1.79
C ASP A 344 -32.23 12.98 -0.73
N ASP A 345 -33.45 12.50 -0.52
CA ASP A 345 -34.40 13.00 0.50
C ASP A 345 -34.17 12.43 1.91
N TYR A 346 -33.17 11.55 2.11
CA TYR A 346 -32.91 10.96 3.43
C TYR A 346 -32.41 12.03 4.42
N PRO A 347 -32.96 12.12 5.65
CA PRO A 347 -32.58 13.17 6.60
C PRO A 347 -31.13 13.00 7.08
N SER A 348 -30.35 14.08 7.07
CA SER A 348 -28.98 14.03 7.59
C SER A 348 -28.98 13.80 9.11
N PRO A 349 -28.11 12.92 9.64
CA PRO A 349 -28.05 12.59 11.08
C PRO A 349 -27.94 13.83 12.00
N THR A 350 -27.25 14.87 11.55
CA THR A 350 -27.06 16.14 12.28
C THR A 350 -28.30 17.01 12.39
N GLN A 351 -29.32 16.84 11.53
CA GLN A 351 -30.56 17.61 11.66
C GLN A 351 -31.47 17.07 12.79
N SER A 352 -31.36 15.78 13.13
CA SER A 352 -32.19 15.17 14.17
C SER A 352 -31.75 15.52 15.60
N ALA A 353 -30.48 15.92 15.79
CA ALA A 353 -29.95 16.33 17.11
C ALA A 353 -30.30 17.77 17.49
N MET A 354 -30.68 18.62 16.52
CA MET A 354 -31.06 20.02 16.75
C MET A 354 -32.54 20.17 17.16
N SER A 355 -33.36 19.13 16.94
CA SER A 355 -34.80 19.19 17.24
C SER A 355 -35.16 18.85 18.69
N SER A 356 -34.23 18.27 19.47
CA SER A 356 -34.48 17.83 20.85
C SER A 356 -33.89 18.72 21.94
N SER A 357 -33.20 19.81 21.59
CA SER A 357 -32.47 20.66 22.55
C SER A 357 -33.10 22.03 22.83
N LEU A 358 -34.32 22.31 22.34
CA LEU A 358 -35.01 23.58 22.59
C LEU A 358 -35.97 23.58 23.78
N ILE A 359 -35.99 22.55 24.62
CA ILE A 359 -36.83 22.54 25.84
C ILE A 359 -36.04 21.99 27.01
N LEU A 360 -35.31 22.87 27.72
CA LEU A 360 -35.13 22.73 29.17
C LEU A 360 -34.71 24.07 29.78
N GLU A 361 -35.40 24.38 30.87
CA GLU A 361 -35.39 25.63 31.63
C GLU A 361 -34.01 25.98 32.18
N ARG A 362 -33.69 27.29 32.20
CA ARG A 362 -32.53 27.85 32.90
C ARG A 362 -32.70 27.71 34.42
N PRO A 363 -31.61 27.35 35.13
CA PRO A 363 -31.31 27.97 36.41
C PRO A 363 -30.02 28.79 36.31
N GLU A 364 -30.02 29.92 37.00
CA GLU A 364 -28.87 30.81 37.20
C GLU A 364 -27.82 30.14 38.10
N ASP A 365 -26.52 30.32 37.82
CA ASP A 365 -25.54 30.84 38.78
C ASP A 365 -24.07 30.74 38.29
N ASP A 366 -23.35 31.83 38.57
CA ASP A 366 -21.91 32.08 38.77
C ASP A 366 -20.86 32.12 37.62
N PRO A 367 -20.20 33.28 37.39
CA PRO A 367 -19.11 33.44 36.42
C PRO A 367 -17.72 33.44 37.09
N MET A 368 -17.30 32.37 37.76
CA MET A 368 -15.92 32.26 38.27
C MET A 368 -15.47 30.79 38.36
N SER A 369 -15.16 30.16 37.22
CA SER A 369 -14.42 28.88 37.22
C SER A 369 -13.59 28.59 35.96
N ILE A 370 -13.47 29.53 35.01
CA ILE A 370 -12.64 29.34 33.82
C ILE A 370 -11.24 29.94 34.06
N SER A 371 -10.43 29.24 34.84
CA SER A 371 -8.97 29.46 34.89
C SER A 371 -8.30 28.29 35.60
N MET A 372 -8.11 27.18 34.88
CA MET A 372 -7.04 26.19 35.08
C MET A 372 -7.19 25.07 34.03
N ALA A 373 -6.78 25.35 32.79
CA ALA A 373 -6.54 24.31 31.79
C ALA A 373 -5.56 24.82 30.71
N SER A 374 -4.33 25.15 31.12
CA SER A 374 -3.22 25.39 30.19
C SER A 374 -2.15 24.33 30.45
N SER A 375 -2.14 23.24 29.67
CA SER A 375 -1.01 22.31 29.44
C SER A 375 -1.48 21.08 28.64
N ILE A 376 -1.88 21.25 27.38
CA ILE A 376 -1.93 20.12 26.43
C ILE A 376 -1.16 20.53 25.19
N PHE A 377 0.10 20.07 25.14
CA PHE A 377 0.95 20.09 23.97
C PHE A 377 0.35 19.11 22.94
N ASN A 378 -0.14 19.63 21.82
CA ASN A 378 -0.59 18.82 20.69
C ASN A 378 0.36 19.10 19.51
N PRO A 379 1.21 18.15 19.07
CA PRO A 379 2.08 18.38 17.92
C PRO A 379 1.25 18.29 16.64
N GLU A 380 1.11 19.40 15.91
CA GLU A 380 0.56 19.41 14.55
C GLU A 380 1.50 18.65 13.58
N PRO A 381 0.98 17.75 12.73
CA PRO A 381 1.73 17.24 11.60
C PRO A 381 1.59 18.22 10.43
N HIS A 382 2.60 19.06 10.22
CA HIS A 382 2.76 19.76 8.94
C HIS A 382 2.95 18.73 7.82
N ALA A 383 2.05 18.78 6.84
CA ALA A 383 2.10 17.99 5.62
C ALA A 383 3.16 18.56 4.67
N LEU A 384 4.39 18.03 4.75
CA LEU A 384 5.34 18.08 3.64
C LEU A 384 5.01 16.91 2.69
N GLY A 385 4.88 17.26 1.41
CA GLY A 385 4.28 16.45 0.34
C GLY A 385 4.63 14.96 0.35
N GLY A 386 3.59 14.14 0.38
CA GLY A 386 3.67 12.69 0.23
C GLY A 386 3.57 12.28 -1.24
N THR A 387 4.47 11.39 -1.62
CA THR A 387 4.52 10.72 -2.93
C THR A 387 3.26 9.89 -3.20
N ALA A 388 2.98 9.65 -4.48
CA ALA A 388 1.72 9.18 -5.08
C ALA A 388 1.18 7.78 -4.68
N ASP A 389 1.62 7.17 -3.56
CA ASP A 389 1.25 5.79 -3.17
C ASP A 389 0.51 5.69 -1.81
N ALA A 390 -0.05 6.79 -1.30
CA ALA A 390 -0.82 6.80 -0.05
C ALA A 390 -2.16 6.04 -0.11
N ALA A 391 -2.70 5.74 -1.31
CA ALA A 391 -4.08 5.29 -1.50
C ALA A 391 -4.42 3.85 -1.04
N GLY A 392 -3.44 2.98 -0.79
CA GLY A 392 -3.70 1.58 -0.38
C GLY A 392 -4.37 1.40 1.00
N ASP A 393 -4.36 2.41 1.86
CA ASP A 393 -4.78 2.27 3.28
C ASP A 393 -6.23 2.71 3.58
N ALA A 394 -6.93 3.31 2.60
CA ALA A 394 -8.27 3.87 2.84
C ALA A 394 -9.29 2.80 3.29
N SER A 395 -9.14 1.55 2.84
CA SER A 395 -10.12 0.48 3.09
C SER A 395 -10.40 0.15 4.56
N ASP A 396 -9.42 0.20 5.47
CA ASP A 396 -9.66 -0.13 6.89
C ASP A 396 -10.34 1.01 7.64
N GLU A 397 -9.96 2.24 7.32
CA GLU A 397 -10.51 3.44 7.95
C GLU A 397 -11.94 3.75 7.45
N GLU A 398 -12.21 3.44 6.18
CA GLU A 398 -13.56 3.47 5.58
C GLU A 398 -14.52 2.59 6.40
N GLU A 399 -14.11 1.36 6.74
CA GLU A 399 -14.93 0.39 7.46
C GLU A 399 -15.26 0.79 8.91
N GLU A 400 -14.37 1.53 9.59
CA GLU A 400 -14.70 2.10 10.91
C GLU A 400 -15.73 3.22 10.81
N GLY A 401 -15.62 4.04 9.75
CA GLY A 401 -16.56 5.13 9.49
C GLY A 401 -17.96 4.67 9.11
N PHE A 402 -18.12 3.47 8.52
CA PHE A 402 -19.44 2.92 8.17
C PHE A 402 -20.28 2.50 9.38
N LYS A 403 -19.70 2.31 10.56
CA LYS A 403 -20.44 1.85 11.75
C LYS A 403 -21.05 3.00 12.56
N ASP A 404 -20.59 4.23 12.35
CA ASP A 404 -21.05 5.37 13.13
C ASP A 404 -22.33 5.97 12.51
N PRO A 405 -23.49 5.90 13.19
CA PRO A 405 -24.75 6.47 12.69
C PRO A 405 -24.74 8.00 12.61
N SER A 406 -23.80 8.67 13.28
CA SER A 406 -23.67 10.12 13.27
C SER A 406 -22.86 10.66 12.09
N LEU A 407 -22.14 9.79 11.37
CA LEU A 407 -21.25 10.15 10.28
C LEU A 407 -21.92 9.90 8.92
N GLU A 408 -22.14 10.98 8.18
CA GLU A 408 -22.54 10.93 6.77
C GLU A 408 -21.30 11.02 5.88
N GLN A 409 -21.16 10.09 4.94
CA GLN A 409 -20.05 10.05 3.99
C GLN A 409 -20.54 10.24 2.56
N MET A 410 -19.76 10.91 1.73
CA MET A 410 -20.03 11.02 0.30
C MET A 410 -19.28 9.91 -0.42
N ILE A 411 -19.94 9.25 -1.38
CA ILE A 411 -19.32 8.28 -2.27
C ILE A 411 -19.48 8.76 -3.70
N THR A 412 -18.41 8.63 -4.47
CA THR A 412 -18.32 9.10 -5.84
C THR A 412 -17.95 7.93 -6.73
N LEU A 413 -18.74 7.70 -7.76
CA LEU A 413 -18.47 6.76 -8.84
C LEU A 413 -18.02 7.53 -10.07
N VAL A 414 -16.86 7.18 -10.60
CA VAL A 414 -16.31 7.72 -11.84
C VAL A 414 -16.31 6.62 -12.90
N GLY A 415 -16.97 6.86 -14.04
CA GLY A 415 -17.05 5.97 -15.21
C GLY A 415 -18.45 5.41 -15.46
N ASP A 416 -18.83 5.25 -16.73
CA ASP A 416 -20.11 4.67 -17.15
C ASP A 416 -20.22 3.16 -16.88
N VAL A 417 -21.12 2.82 -15.96
CA VAL A 417 -21.51 1.45 -15.62
C VAL A 417 -22.96 1.14 -16.03
N ARG A 418 -23.66 2.06 -16.68
CA ARG A 418 -25.11 2.00 -16.88
C ARG A 418 -25.48 0.86 -17.82
N ASN A 419 -26.44 0.03 -17.39
CA ASN A 419 -26.91 -1.15 -18.11
C ASN A 419 -25.82 -2.19 -18.42
N ARG A 420 -24.66 -2.11 -17.77
CA ARG A 420 -23.53 -3.03 -17.99
C ARG A 420 -23.34 -3.98 -16.81
N THR A 421 -22.67 -5.09 -17.08
CA THR A 421 -22.11 -5.96 -16.03
C THR A 421 -20.91 -5.26 -15.41
N VAL A 422 -20.79 -5.29 -14.09
CA VAL A 422 -19.70 -4.67 -13.34
C VAL A 422 -18.88 -5.73 -12.63
N PHE A 423 -17.55 -5.65 -12.77
CA PHE A 423 -16.59 -6.42 -12.00
C PHE A 423 -15.94 -5.52 -10.97
N ILE A 424 -16.37 -5.59 -9.70
CA ILE A 424 -15.68 -4.91 -8.61
C ILE A 424 -14.47 -5.75 -8.23
N VAL A 425 -13.26 -5.21 -8.36
CA VAL A 425 -12.01 -5.98 -8.21
C VAL A 425 -11.12 -5.40 -7.12
N ASP A 426 -10.61 -6.26 -6.24
CA ASP A 426 -9.54 -5.92 -5.29
C ASP A 426 -8.63 -7.13 -5.00
N ASP A 427 -7.58 -7.00 -4.19
CA ASP A 427 -6.75 -8.16 -3.82
C ASP A 427 -7.41 -9.06 -2.77
N MET A 428 -8.18 -8.51 -1.83
CA MET A 428 -8.77 -9.30 -0.76
C MET A 428 -10.12 -8.81 -0.26
N ILE A 429 -10.93 -9.75 0.23
CA ILE A 429 -12.18 -9.50 0.96
C ILE A 429 -11.98 -9.90 2.41
N ASP A 430 -11.94 -8.93 3.31
CA ASP A 430 -11.88 -9.14 4.77
C ASP A 430 -13.22 -8.76 5.40
N LYS A 431 -13.60 -7.48 5.33
CA LYS A 431 -14.90 -6.94 5.75
C LYS A 431 -15.81 -6.65 4.54
N ALA A 432 -17.12 -6.60 4.76
CA ALA A 432 -18.08 -6.42 3.68
C ALA A 432 -18.47 -4.96 3.39
N GLY A 433 -18.35 -4.03 4.35
CA GLY A 433 -18.95 -2.70 4.25
C GLY A 433 -18.56 -1.93 2.99
N SER A 434 -17.26 -1.84 2.70
CA SER A 434 -16.74 -1.16 1.50
C SER A 434 -17.16 -1.84 0.19
N TRP A 435 -17.34 -3.16 0.19
CA TRP A 435 -17.80 -3.92 -0.97
C TRP A 435 -19.29 -3.70 -1.22
N ILE A 436 -20.11 -3.72 -0.17
CA ILE A 436 -21.55 -3.44 -0.22
C ILE A 436 -21.78 -2.00 -0.67
N ALA A 437 -21.07 -1.02 -0.08
CA ALA A 437 -21.18 0.39 -0.47
C ALA A 437 -20.84 0.60 -1.95
N ALA A 438 -19.78 -0.03 -2.45
CA ALA A 438 -19.42 0.02 -3.87
C ALA A 438 -20.47 -0.65 -4.76
N ALA A 439 -20.97 -1.84 -4.39
CA ALA A 439 -22.00 -2.56 -5.13
C ALA A 439 -23.32 -1.77 -5.20
N GLU A 440 -23.78 -1.23 -4.07
CA GLU A 440 -24.96 -0.38 -4.02
C GLU A 440 -24.79 0.90 -4.85
N THR A 441 -23.60 1.49 -4.85
CA THR A 441 -23.32 2.69 -5.66
C THR A 441 -23.43 2.37 -7.15
N VAL A 442 -22.78 1.32 -7.65
CA VAL A 442 -22.83 0.98 -9.08
C VAL A 442 -24.23 0.54 -9.54
N VAL A 443 -25.02 -0.10 -8.67
CA VAL A 443 -26.39 -0.52 -9.01
C VAL A 443 -27.39 0.63 -8.85
N LYS A 444 -27.54 1.17 -7.65
CA LYS A 444 -28.62 2.12 -7.32
C LYS A 444 -28.37 3.52 -7.89
N ARG A 445 -27.12 3.93 -8.03
CA ARG A 445 -26.75 5.26 -8.59
C ARG A 445 -26.23 5.15 -10.02
N GLY A 446 -25.40 4.14 -10.30
CA GLY A 446 -24.84 3.91 -11.64
C GLY A 446 -25.76 3.19 -12.63
N GLY A 447 -26.77 2.46 -12.16
CA GLY A 447 -27.68 1.67 -13.02
C GLY A 447 -27.03 0.42 -13.61
N ALA A 448 -26.07 -0.19 -12.93
CA ALA A 448 -25.46 -1.45 -13.34
C ALA A 448 -26.48 -2.59 -13.40
N LYS A 449 -26.32 -3.48 -14.39
CA LYS A 449 -27.22 -4.63 -14.64
C LYS A 449 -26.91 -5.81 -13.70
N LYS A 450 -25.63 -6.05 -13.44
CA LYS A 450 -25.14 -7.20 -12.68
C LYS A 450 -23.80 -6.88 -12.03
N VAL A 451 -23.53 -7.37 -10.83
CA VAL A 451 -22.29 -7.10 -10.09
C VAL A 451 -21.60 -8.40 -9.66
N TYR A 452 -20.32 -8.51 -10.01
CA TYR A 452 -19.43 -9.54 -9.48
C TYR A 452 -18.39 -8.87 -8.57
N CYS A 453 -18.27 -9.34 -7.34
CA CYS A 453 -17.18 -8.98 -6.45
C CYS A 453 -16.05 -10.01 -6.61
N ILE A 454 -14.89 -9.58 -7.07
CA ILE A 454 -13.77 -10.46 -7.43
C ILE A 454 -12.56 -10.06 -6.59
N ALA A 455 -12.00 -11.02 -5.86
CA ALA A 455 -10.75 -10.83 -5.15
C ALA A 455 -9.85 -12.06 -5.24
N THR A 456 -8.54 -11.87 -5.06
CA THR A 456 -7.66 -13.04 -4.96
C THR A 456 -7.88 -13.76 -3.63
N HIS A 457 -7.88 -13.03 -2.52
CA HIS A 457 -7.93 -13.62 -1.18
C HIS A 457 -9.28 -13.38 -0.50
N GLY A 458 -10.07 -14.45 -0.29
CA GLY A 458 -11.30 -14.41 0.51
C GLY A 458 -11.02 -14.72 1.98
N LEU A 459 -10.75 -13.70 2.80
CA LEU A 459 -10.51 -13.85 4.25
C LEU A 459 -11.83 -13.97 5.02
N PHE A 460 -12.82 -13.15 4.64
CA PHE A 460 -14.17 -13.14 5.22
C PHE A 460 -14.16 -13.09 6.76
N GLY A 461 -13.57 -12.04 7.33
CA GLY A 461 -13.56 -11.79 8.77
C GLY A 461 -14.97 -11.58 9.33
N GLY A 462 -15.25 -12.16 10.50
CA GLY A 462 -16.57 -12.09 11.14
C GLY A 462 -17.68 -12.67 10.25
N ASP A 463 -18.71 -11.85 10.03
CA ASP A 463 -19.92 -12.19 9.27
C ASP A 463 -19.88 -11.66 7.82
N ALA A 464 -18.71 -11.19 7.36
CA ALA A 464 -18.56 -10.53 6.06
C ALA A 464 -19.10 -11.37 4.88
N LEU A 465 -18.89 -12.69 4.87
CA LEU A 465 -19.42 -13.54 3.80
C LEU A 465 -20.96 -13.57 3.81
N GLU A 466 -21.58 -13.59 4.99
CA GLU A 466 -23.04 -13.58 5.12
C GLU A 466 -23.62 -12.22 4.69
N GLU A 467 -23.01 -11.12 5.13
CA GLU A 467 -23.40 -9.76 4.71
C GLU A 467 -23.34 -9.59 3.18
N LEU A 468 -22.28 -10.10 2.54
CA LEU A 468 -22.17 -10.09 1.08
C LEU A 468 -23.21 -10.99 0.39
N GLN A 469 -23.57 -12.12 1.00
CA GLN A 469 -24.64 -12.99 0.47
C GLN A 469 -25.99 -12.29 0.54
N ASN A 470 -26.26 -11.58 1.64
CA ASN A 470 -27.53 -10.90 1.90
C ASN A 470 -27.68 -9.60 1.10
N CYS A 471 -26.61 -9.07 0.51
CA CYS A 471 -26.69 -7.88 -0.33
C CYS A 471 -27.32 -8.20 -1.70
N ASP A 472 -28.51 -7.66 -1.98
CA ASP A 472 -29.23 -7.85 -3.25
C ASP A 472 -28.51 -7.25 -4.47
N CYS A 473 -27.63 -6.27 -4.25
CA CYS A 473 -26.86 -5.63 -5.32
C CYS A 473 -25.64 -6.47 -5.77
N ILE A 474 -25.32 -7.56 -5.07
CA ILE A 474 -24.20 -8.45 -5.41
C ILE A 474 -24.75 -9.76 -5.95
N ASP A 475 -24.38 -10.12 -7.18
CA ASP A 475 -24.83 -11.37 -7.81
C ASP A 475 -23.89 -12.54 -7.55
N THR A 476 -22.58 -12.29 -7.52
CA THR A 476 -21.57 -13.35 -7.43
C THR A 476 -20.30 -12.83 -6.75
N ILE A 477 -19.73 -13.65 -5.87
CA ILE A 477 -18.50 -13.39 -5.14
C ILE A 477 -17.47 -14.41 -5.65
N VAL A 478 -16.38 -13.95 -6.23
CA VAL A 478 -15.33 -14.78 -6.81
C VAL A 478 -14.05 -14.59 -6.01
N VAL A 479 -13.56 -15.66 -5.41
CA VAL A 479 -12.29 -15.68 -4.69
C VAL A 479 -11.43 -16.86 -5.11
N THR A 480 -10.17 -16.91 -4.71
CA THR A 480 -9.35 -18.11 -4.88
C THR A 480 -9.29 -18.94 -3.60
N ASN A 481 -8.80 -20.18 -3.71
CA ASN A 481 -8.47 -21.02 -2.54
C ASN A 481 -7.14 -20.66 -1.86
N SER A 482 -6.64 -19.42 -2.02
CA SER A 482 -5.41 -18.95 -1.35
C SER A 482 -5.52 -18.89 0.17
N PHE A 483 -6.72 -18.68 0.69
CA PHE A 483 -7.01 -18.62 2.13
C PHE A 483 -8.07 -19.67 2.47
N PRO A 484 -7.93 -20.42 3.57
CA PRO A 484 -8.88 -21.48 3.90
C PRO A 484 -10.24 -20.90 4.30
N ILE A 485 -11.27 -21.27 3.53
CA ILE A 485 -12.66 -20.96 3.83
C ILE A 485 -13.27 -22.20 4.50
N PRO A 486 -13.90 -22.08 5.69
CA PRO A 486 -14.55 -23.21 6.35
C PRO A 486 -15.56 -23.89 5.41
N PRO A 487 -15.55 -25.23 5.27
CA PRO A 487 -16.44 -25.94 4.35
C PRO A 487 -17.93 -25.69 4.59
N GLU A 488 -18.32 -25.42 5.84
CA GLU A 488 -19.70 -25.09 6.22
C GLU A 488 -20.09 -23.73 5.61
N LYS A 489 -19.31 -22.67 5.90
CA LYS A 489 -19.48 -21.34 5.30
C LYS A 489 -19.50 -21.39 3.77
N ALA A 490 -18.61 -22.19 3.16
CA ALA A 490 -18.54 -22.31 1.70
C ALA A 490 -19.76 -23.00 1.08
N LYS A 491 -20.38 -23.96 1.78
CA LYS A 491 -21.58 -24.68 1.30
C LYS A 491 -22.83 -23.81 1.34
N ASP A 492 -22.97 -23.00 2.37
CA ASP A 492 -24.15 -22.15 2.57
C ASP A 492 -24.10 -20.89 1.66
N ALA A 493 -22.91 -20.51 1.22
CA ALA A 493 -22.64 -19.35 0.40
C ALA A 493 -22.99 -19.55 -1.09
N LYS A 494 -24.27 -19.41 -1.45
CA LYS A 494 -24.78 -19.61 -2.82
C LYS A 494 -24.12 -18.73 -3.89
N LYS A 495 -23.81 -17.48 -3.55
CA LYS A 495 -23.14 -16.53 -4.47
C LYS A 495 -21.62 -16.76 -4.59
N LEU A 496 -21.02 -17.64 -3.77
CA LEU A 496 -19.56 -17.80 -3.69
C LEU A 496 -19.04 -18.77 -4.75
N GLN A 497 -18.00 -18.35 -5.47
CA GLN A 497 -17.25 -19.13 -6.43
C GLN A 497 -15.77 -19.13 -6.01
N ILE A 498 -15.19 -20.33 -5.86
CA ILE A 498 -13.78 -20.48 -5.44
C ILE A 498 -12.96 -21.01 -6.61
N LEU A 499 -12.01 -20.21 -7.07
CA LEU A 499 -11.06 -20.56 -8.12
C LEU A 499 -9.86 -21.31 -7.54
N ASP A 500 -9.42 -22.35 -8.25
CA ASP A 500 -8.31 -23.21 -7.81
C ASP A 500 -6.94 -22.67 -8.26
N LEU A 501 -6.06 -22.37 -7.29
CA LEU A 501 -4.67 -21.98 -7.48
C LEU A 501 -3.70 -23.15 -7.59
N SER A 502 -4.14 -24.40 -7.35
CA SER A 502 -3.25 -25.55 -7.25
C SER A 502 -2.35 -25.70 -8.48
N LYS A 503 -2.88 -25.45 -9.69
CA LYS A 503 -2.13 -25.51 -10.95
C LYS A 503 -1.06 -24.42 -11.07
N LEU A 504 -1.42 -23.19 -10.68
CA LEU A 504 -0.50 -22.05 -10.70
C LEU A 504 0.66 -22.29 -9.73
N LEU A 505 0.34 -22.70 -8.49
CA LEU A 505 1.32 -22.97 -7.44
C LEU A 505 2.19 -24.20 -7.75
N SER A 506 1.60 -25.28 -8.28
CA SER A 506 2.38 -26.46 -8.68
C SER A 506 3.37 -26.13 -9.78
N GLU A 507 2.95 -25.35 -10.79
CA GLU A 507 3.85 -24.98 -11.88
C GLU A 507 4.95 -24.01 -11.42
N ALA A 508 4.64 -23.10 -10.49
CA ALA A 508 5.66 -22.25 -9.87
C ALA A 508 6.69 -23.05 -9.07
N ILE A 509 6.25 -24.02 -8.25
CA ILE A 509 7.13 -24.93 -7.51
C ILE A 509 8.01 -25.74 -8.48
N ARG A 510 7.41 -26.28 -9.55
CA ARG A 510 8.13 -27.05 -10.58
C ARG A 510 9.23 -26.21 -11.23
N ARG A 511 8.89 -24.99 -11.68
CA ARG A 511 9.84 -24.06 -12.31
C ARG A 511 10.94 -23.63 -11.35
N ASN A 512 10.60 -23.32 -10.11
CA ASN A 512 11.55 -22.93 -9.06
C ASN A 512 12.57 -24.05 -8.77
N HIS A 513 12.14 -25.32 -8.79
CA HIS A 513 13.02 -26.47 -8.60
C HIS A 513 13.94 -26.73 -9.80
N TYR A 514 13.43 -26.61 -11.03
CA TYR A 514 14.24 -26.82 -12.24
C TYR A 514 15.03 -25.59 -12.70
N GLY A 515 14.88 -24.43 -12.05
CA GLY A 515 15.51 -23.18 -12.46
C GLY A 515 14.94 -22.61 -13.77
N GLU A 516 13.69 -22.95 -14.08
CA GLU A 516 12.99 -22.44 -15.27
C GLU A 516 12.38 -21.06 -15.01
N SER A 517 12.16 -20.29 -16.07
CA SER A 517 11.58 -18.95 -15.93
C SER A 517 10.14 -19.00 -15.41
N ILE A 518 9.87 -18.29 -14.32
CA ILE A 518 8.53 -18.10 -13.76
C ILE A 518 7.74 -17.04 -14.54
N SER A 519 8.41 -16.19 -15.32
CA SER A 519 7.75 -15.10 -16.04
C SER A 519 6.67 -15.58 -17.03
N ALA A 520 6.77 -16.81 -17.52
CA ALA A 520 5.77 -17.44 -18.38
C ALA A 520 4.39 -17.52 -17.70
N LEU A 521 4.34 -17.62 -16.37
CA LEU A 521 3.09 -17.68 -15.59
C LEU A 521 2.34 -16.36 -15.54
N PHE A 522 3.01 -15.24 -15.83
CA PHE A 522 2.39 -13.92 -15.86
C PHE A 522 1.72 -13.58 -17.19
N THR A 523 1.94 -14.40 -18.22
CA THR A 523 1.39 -14.13 -19.54
C THR A 523 -0.07 -14.58 -19.62
N HIS A 524 -0.91 -13.72 -20.19
CA HIS A 524 -2.27 -14.08 -20.61
C HIS A 524 -2.17 -15.01 -21.82
N SER A 525 -1.94 -16.30 -21.57
CA SER A 525 -1.95 -17.31 -22.63
C SER A 525 -3.31 -17.24 -23.34
N SER A 526 -3.27 -17.00 -24.64
CA SER A 526 -4.44 -17.01 -25.52
C SER A 526 -4.87 -18.46 -25.71
N ASP A 527 -5.61 -19.01 -24.75
CA ASP A 527 -6.33 -20.27 -24.95
C ASP A 527 -7.67 -20.01 -25.64
#